data_AF-A0A5B9FV06-F1
#
_entry.id   AF-A0A5B9FV06-F1
#
_cell.length_a   1.000
_cell.length_b   1.000
_cell.length_c   1.000
_cell.angle_alpha   90.00
_cell.angle_beta   90.00
_cell.angle_gamma   90.00
#
_symmetry.space_group_name_H-M   'P 1'
#
loop_
_entity.id
_entity.type
_entity.pdbx_description
1 polymer ?
#
loop_
_entity_poly.entity_id
_entity_poly.type
_entity_poly.pdbx_seq_one_letter_code
_entity_poly.pdbx_strand_id
1 'polypeptide(L)'
;MKNISLKQYTTLPDTLLYDAILEHLQPKNSFAGKSMNTNLMPYANVKYCIRLLPKIESWEGICQLFTICFDVTKDEFWNAPITDYFAAKKHVVSQFEEVIKTESHVLASYSTDAHLWQMAGADRLKPYSDTLPLVQLGKMFGQYPFDLGRKPYGEIFSLLAQTKTQNEVENDYQKLARQ
;
A
#
# COMPACT_ATOMS: atom_id res chain seq x y z
N MET A 1 20.30 17.79 -19.56
CA MET A 1 19.08 18.48 -19.09
C MET A 1 19.37 19.13 -17.75
N LYS A 2 18.83 20.32 -17.50
CA LYS A 2 18.96 20.94 -16.16
C LYS A 2 18.07 20.18 -15.20
N ASN A 3 18.57 19.86 -14.01
CA ASN A 3 17.74 19.29 -12.97
C ASN A 3 16.87 20.41 -12.39
N ILE A 4 15.64 20.51 -12.89
CA ILE A 4 14.68 21.51 -12.46
C ILE A 4 13.88 21.01 -11.25
N SER A 5 13.36 21.94 -10.48
CA SER A 5 12.43 21.61 -9.39
C SER A 5 11.09 21.14 -9.95
N LEU A 6 10.37 20.34 -9.16
CA LEU A 6 9.02 19.88 -9.44
C LEU A 6 8.05 21.05 -9.73
N LYS A 7 8.19 22.15 -8.97
CA LYS A 7 7.43 23.38 -9.21
C LYS A 7 7.66 23.98 -10.59
N GLN A 8 8.91 24.00 -11.05
CA GLN A 8 9.25 24.50 -12.38
C GLN A 8 8.74 23.57 -13.47
N TYR A 9 8.80 22.25 -13.23
CA TYR A 9 8.28 21.25 -14.15
C TYR A 9 6.79 21.41 -14.44
N THR A 10 5.98 21.62 -13.40
CA THR A 10 4.53 21.79 -13.56
C THR A 10 4.13 23.06 -14.29
N THR A 11 5.05 24.01 -14.45
CA THR A 11 4.83 25.27 -15.18
C THR A 11 5.37 25.24 -16.62
N LEU A 12 6.02 24.15 -17.05
CA LEU A 12 6.55 24.05 -18.40
C LEU A 12 5.41 23.87 -19.43
N PRO A 13 5.48 24.56 -20.58
CA PRO A 13 4.52 24.39 -21.66
C PRO A 13 4.70 23.07 -22.43
N ASP A 14 5.88 22.47 -22.39
CA ASP A 14 6.20 21.18 -23.01
C ASP A 14 7.06 20.32 -22.06
N THR A 15 6.55 19.13 -21.72
CA THR A 15 7.18 18.16 -20.84
C THR A 15 7.68 16.91 -21.55
N LEU A 16 7.39 16.74 -22.85
CA LEU A 16 7.62 15.50 -23.60
C LEU A 16 9.08 15.02 -23.56
N LEU A 17 10.03 15.96 -23.64
CA LEU A 17 11.47 15.65 -23.59
C LEU A 17 11.93 15.18 -22.21
N TYR A 18 11.30 15.68 -21.15
CA TYR A 18 11.57 15.21 -19.79
C TYR A 18 10.89 13.86 -19.55
N ASP A 19 9.63 13.71 -19.93
CA ASP A 19 8.87 12.47 -19.78
C ASP A 19 9.60 11.29 -20.45
N ALA A 20 10.04 11.44 -21.70
CA ALA A 20 10.74 10.39 -22.45
C ALA A 20 12.05 9.91 -21.81
N ILE A 21 12.74 10.77 -21.07
CA ILE A 21 14.02 10.43 -20.44
C ILE A 21 13.84 9.96 -19.00
N LEU A 22 12.90 10.57 -18.27
CA LEU A 22 12.62 10.23 -16.87
C LEU A 22 11.80 8.93 -16.76
N GLU A 23 11.11 8.51 -17.83
CA GLU A 23 10.49 7.19 -17.95
C GLU A 23 11.51 6.04 -17.98
N HIS A 24 12.80 6.30 -18.22
CA HIS A 24 13.85 5.27 -18.14
C HIS A 24 14.70 5.33 -16.86
N LEU A 25 14.41 6.26 -15.94
CA LEU A 25 15.09 6.28 -14.63
C LEU A 25 14.84 5.01 -13.84
N GLN A 26 15.89 4.50 -13.20
CA GLN A 26 15.79 3.38 -12.28
C GLN A 26 15.01 3.78 -11.02
N PRO A 27 14.19 2.87 -10.45
CA PRO A 27 13.49 3.12 -9.19
C PRO A 27 14.50 3.39 -8.07
N LYS A 28 14.25 4.41 -7.24
CA LYS A 28 15.10 4.73 -6.09
C LYS A 28 14.26 5.03 -4.86
N ASN A 29 14.59 4.39 -3.74
CA ASN A 29 13.95 4.68 -2.45
C ASN A 29 14.54 5.93 -1.80
N SER A 30 14.39 7.08 -2.46
CA SER A 30 14.83 8.36 -1.91
C SER A 30 14.08 9.50 -2.57
N PHE A 31 13.47 10.35 -1.77
CA PHE A 31 12.82 11.58 -2.20
C PHE A 31 13.09 12.69 -1.18
N ALA A 32 13.60 13.84 -1.64
CA ALA A 32 13.99 14.97 -0.80
C ALA A 32 14.89 14.57 0.41
N GLY A 33 15.75 13.57 0.24
CA GLY A 33 16.64 13.05 1.29
C GLY A 33 15.99 12.07 2.28
N LYS A 34 14.68 11.80 2.14
CA LYS A 34 13.95 10.82 2.96
C LYS A 34 13.71 9.52 2.19
N SER A 35 13.53 8.42 2.92
CA SER A 35 13.25 7.09 2.37
C SER A 35 11.93 6.56 2.89
N MET A 36 11.19 5.86 2.05
CA MET A 36 9.95 5.19 2.44
C MET A 36 10.27 3.84 3.09
N ASN A 37 9.54 3.50 4.15
CA ASN A 37 9.53 2.15 4.71
C ASN A 37 8.10 1.70 4.99
N THR A 38 7.56 0.88 4.10
CA THR A 38 6.18 0.41 4.13
C THR A 38 5.85 -0.39 5.38
N ASN A 39 6.82 -1.09 5.99
CA ASN A 39 6.58 -1.89 7.19
C ASN A 39 6.34 -1.04 8.44
N LEU A 40 6.95 0.14 8.51
CA LEU A 40 6.82 1.07 9.63
C LEU A 40 5.65 2.03 9.47
N MET A 41 5.16 2.21 8.23
CA MET A 41 3.99 3.03 7.97
C MET A 41 2.75 2.47 8.65
N PRO A 42 1.83 3.31 9.16
CA PRO A 42 0.55 2.84 9.68
C PRO A 42 -0.22 2.03 8.64
N TYR A 43 -0.84 0.92 9.07
CA TYR A 43 -1.62 0.06 8.17
C TYR A 43 -2.69 0.85 7.39
N ALA A 44 -3.39 1.75 8.07
CA ALA A 44 -4.40 2.61 7.43
C ALA A 44 -3.81 3.49 6.32
N ASN A 45 -2.58 3.99 6.52
CA ASN A 45 -1.89 4.82 5.52
C ASN A 45 -1.49 3.99 4.30
N VAL A 46 -0.95 2.78 4.49
CA VAL A 46 -0.61 1.88 3.38
C VAL A 46 -1.84 1.56 2.53
N LYS A 47 -2.96 1.18 3.16
CA LYS A 47 -4.23 0.92 2.44
C LYS A 47 -4.78 2.16 1.75
N TYR A 48 -4.72 3.31 2.42
CA TYR A 48 -5.12 4.58 1.82
C TYR A 48 -4.29 4.92 0.58
N CYS A 49 -2.95 4.79 0.64
CA CYS A 49 -2.06 5.05 -0.47
C CYS A 49 -2.31 4.11 -1.66
N ILE A 50 -2.51 2.81 -1.42
CA ILE A 50 -2.85 1.84 -2.47
C ILE A 50 -4.15 2.22 -3.17
N ARG A 51 -5.18 2.63 -2.42
CA ARG A 51 -6.48 3.05 -2.97
C ARG A 51 -6.43 4.39 -3.68
N LEU A 52 -5.54 5.29 -3.24
CA LEU A 52 -5.34 6.59 -3.84
C LEU A 52 -4.63 6.46 -5.20
N LEU A 53 -3.60 5.61 -5.29
CA LEU A 53 -2.74 5.45 -6.47
C LEU A 53 -3.46 5.37 -7.83
N PRO A 54 -4.52 4.56 -8.04
CA PRO A 54 -5.23 4.50 -9.32
C PRO A 54 -6.15 5.70 -9.59
N LYS A 55 -6.44 6.55 -8.59
CA LYS A 55 -7.37 7.69 -8.67
C LYS A 55 -6.64 9.04 -8.74
N ILE A 56 -5.31 9.03 -8.75
CA ILE A 56 -4.52 10.27 -8.77
C ILE A 56 -4.51 10.84 -10.18
N GLU A 57 -5.25 11.92 -10.36
CA GLU A 57 -5.26 12.71 -11.60
C GLU A 57 -4.61 14.10 -11.42
N SER A 58 -4.39 14.52 -10.16
CA SER A 58 -3.86 15.86 -9.83
C SER A 58 -2.52 15.81 -9.09
N TRP A 59 -1.74 16.87 -9.24
CA TRP A 59 -0.47 17.04 -8.51
C TRP A 59 -0.67 17.16 -7.01
N GLU A 60 -1.81 17.65 -6.54
CA GLU A 60 -2.17 17.67 -5.12
C GLU A 60 -2.30 16.25 -4.56
N GLY A 61 -2.91 15.32 -5.32
CA GLY A 61 -3.00 13.92 -4.93
C GLY A 61 -1.64 13.23 -4.88
N ILE A 62 -0.76 13.56 -5.84
CA ILE A 62 0.64 13.09 -5.85
C ILE A 62 1.40 13.63 -4.63
N CYS A 63 1.26 14.92 -4.33
CA CYS A 63 1.89 15.56 -3.19
C CYS A 63 1.44 14.91 -1.87
N GLN A 64 0.14 14.63 -1.72
CA GLN A 64 -0.39 13.92 -0.55
C GLN A 64 0.19 12.50 -0.43
N LEU A 65 0.25 11.75 -1.53
CA LEU A 65 0.85 10.41 -1.55
C LEU A 65 2.31 10.46 -1.06
N PHE A 66 3.11 11.36 -1.62
CA PHE A 66 4.52 11.50 -1.26
C PHE A 66 4.72 11.99 0.18
N THR A 67 3.87 12.90 0.65
CA THR A 67 3.85 13.36 2.05
C THR A 67 3.66 12.18 2.99
N ILE A 68 2.75 11.25 2.67
CA ILE A 68 2.48 10.08 3.51
C ILE A 68 3.60 9.03 3.40
N CYS A 69 4.11 8.77 2.20
CA CYS A 69 5.10 7.72 1.95
C CYS A 69 6.52 8.08 2.44
N PHE A 70 6.96 9.32 2.21
CA PHE A 70 8.32 9.75 2.51
C PHE A 70 8.40 10.69 3.73
N ASP A 71 7.27 10.99 4.37
CA ASP A 71 7.19 11.94 5.49
C ASP A 71 7.77 13.32 5.14
N VAL A 72 7.54 13.79 3.91
CA VAL A 72 8.01 15.08 3.39
C VAL A 72 6.95 16.16 3.52
N THR A 73 7.37 17.40 3.75
CA THR A 73 6.46 18.55 3.71
C THR A 73 6.08 18.90 2.27
N LYS A 74 4.99 19.67 2.09
CA LYS A 74 4.60 20.17 0.77
C LYS A 74 5.70 21.02 0.13
N ASP A 75 6.39 21.84 0.93
CA ASP A 75 7.47 22.68 0.44
C ASP A 75 8.68 21.86 -0.01
N GLU A 76 9.05 20.82 0.75
CA GLU A 76 10.08 19.85 0.36
C GLU A 76 9.68 19.13 -0.95
N PHE A 77 8.41 18.77 -1.11
CA PHE A 77 7.90 18.12 -2.32
C PHE A 77 8.05 19.02 -3.56
N TRP A 78 7.61 20.27 -3.50
CA TRP A 78 7.64 21.17 -4.66
C TRP A 78 9.06 21.64 -5.03
N ASN A 79 9.95 21.73 -4.06
CA ASN A 79 11.35 22.10 -4.26
C ASN A 79 12.24 20.92 -4.63
N ALA A 80 11.75 19.68 -4.50
CA ALA A 80 12.50 18.49 -4.86
C ALA A 80 12.88 18.47 -6.35
N PRO A 81 14.04 17.88 -6.70
CA PRO A 81 14.43 17.70 -8.08
C PRO A 81 13.48 16.76 -8.81
N ILE A 82 13.19 17.06 -10.08
CA ILE A 82 12.31 16.24 -10.91
C ILE A 82 12.83 14.80 -11.07
N THR A 83 14.15 14.63 -11.13
CA THR A 83 14.78 13.30 -11.23
C THR A 83 14.43 12.43 -10.04
N ASP A 84 14.40 13.02 -8.84
CA ASP A 84 14.11 12.31 -7.60
C ASP A 84 12.64 11.91 -7.58
N TYR A 85 11.75 12.77 -8.06
CA TYR A 85 10.33 12.46 -8.18
C TYR A 85 10.05 11.24 -9.05
N PHE A 86 10.57 11.20 -10.29
CA PHE A 86 10.28 10.07 -11.19
C PHE A 86 10.90 8.75 -10.70
N ALA A 87 12.11 8.80 -10.13
CA ALA A 87 12.75 7.63 -9.54
C ALA A 87 11.99 7.12 -8.30
N ALA A 88 11.55 8.04 -7.43
CA ALA A 88 10.78 7.72 -6.24
C ALA A 88 9.35 7.24 -6.58
N LYS A 89 8.68 7.85 -7.58
CA LYS A 89 7.35 7.44 -8.04
C LYS A 89 7.34 5.98 -8.47
N LYS A 90 8.32 5.58 -9.29
CA LYS A 90 8.47 4.19 -9.71
C LYS A 90 8.72 3.26 -8.53
N HIS A 91 9.54 3.69 -7.57
CA HIS A 91 9.77 2.91 -6.36
C HIS A 91 8.47 2.73 -5.55
N VAL A 92 7.69 3.78 -5.34
CA VAL A 92 6.40 3.73 -4.65
C VAL A 92 5.43 2.75 -5.33
N VAL A 93 5.30 2.82 -6.66
CA VAL A 93 4.44 1.90 -7.42
C VAL A 93 4.91 0.45 -7.24
N SER A 94 6.20 0.19 -7.45
CA SER A 94 6.78 -1.15 -7.29
C SER A 94 6.58 -1.71 -5.88
N GLN A 95 6.78 -0.89 -4.86
CA GLN A 95 6.63 -1.30 -3.46
C GLN A 95 5.17 -1.61 -3.11
N PHE A 96 4.21 -0.81 -3.58
CA PHE A 96 2.80 -1.11 -3.33
C PHE A 96 2.31 -2.31 -4.15
N GLU A 97 2.81 -2.52 -5.37
CA GLU A 97 2.56 -3.76 -6.11
C GLU A 97 3.09 -4.99 -5.38
N GLU A 98 4.30 -4.92 -4.82
CA GLU A 98 4.87 -5.98 -3.99
C GLU A 98 4.00 -6.25 -2.76
N VAL A 99 3.58 -5.19 -2.05
CA VAL A 99 2.67 -5.32 -0.89
C VAL A 99 1.39 -6.06 -1.30
N ILE A 100 0.72 -5.64 -2.37
CA ILE A 100 -0.53 -6.27 -2.83
C ILE A 100 -0.30 -7.73 -3.22
N LYS A 101 0.79 -8.04 -3.93
CA LYS A 101 1.14 -9.40 -4.33
C LYS A 101 1.41 -10.28 -3.11
N THR A 102 2.22 -9.81 -2.16
CA THR A 102 2.55 -10.53 -0.94
C THR A 102 1.32 -10.74 -0.06
N GLU A 103 0.48 -9.71 0.10
CA GLU A 103 -0.79 -9.86 0.84
C GLU A 103 -1.71 -10.86 0.17
N SER A 104 -1.89 -10.77 -1.14
CA SER A 104 -2.75 -11.70 -1.87
C SER A 104 -2.23 -13.13 -1.78
N HIS A 105 -0.91 -13.33 -1.84
CA HIS A 105 -0.30 -14.65 -1.75
C HIS A 105 -0.40 -15.24 -0.34
N VAL A 106 -0.02 -14.48 0.69
CA VAL A 106 -0.02 -14.93 2.09
C VAL A 106 -1.43 -15.12 2.60
N LEU A 107 -2.37 -14.24 2.23
CA LEU A 107 -3.76 -14.27 2.68
C LEU A 107 -4.69 -15.08 1.76
N ALA A 108 -4.20 -15.57 0.61
CA ALA A 108 -4.97 -16.50 -0.22
C ALA A 108 -5.30 -17.76 0.58
N SER A 109 -6.59 -18.01 0.80
CA SER A 109 -7.03 -19.23 1.47
C SER A 109 -6.79 -20.44 0.57
N TYR A 110 -6.12 -21.47 1.07
CA TYR A 110 -6.19 -22.79 0.45
C TYR A 110 -7.57 -23.37 0.77
N SER A 111 -8.42 -23.58 -0.24
CA SER A 111 -9.65 -24.38 -0.15
C SER A 111 -10.83 -23.80 0.67
N THR A 112 -11.41 -22.68 0.22
CA THR A 112 -12.84 -22.48 0.46
C THR A 112 -13.48 -22.16 -0.87
N ASP A 113 -14.49 -22.94 -1.25
CA ASP A 113 -15.23 -22.84 -2.50
C ASP A 113 -15.50 -21.37 -2.82
N ALA A 114 -14.70 -20.78 -3.71
CA ALA A 114 -14.80 -19.37 -4.06
C ALA A 114 -16.23 -19.04 -4.55
N HIS A 115 -16.90 -20.07 -5.09
CA HIS A 115 -18.30 -20.08 -5.47
C HIS A 115 -19.27 -19.91 -4.27
N LEU A 116 -19.14 -20.71 -3.20
CA LEU A 116 -19.99 -20.58 -2.00
C LEU A 116 -19.75 -19.26 -1.28
N TRP A 117 -18.51 -18.78 -1.26
CA TRP A 117 -18.17 -17.48 -0.68
C TRP A 117 -18.79 -16.33 -1.46
N GLN A 118 -18.78 -16.41 -2.79
CA GLN A 118 -19.45 -15.44 -3.65
C GLN A 118 -20.98 -15.51 -3.51
N MET A 119 -21.57 -16.70 -3.42
CA MET A 119 -23.01 -16.90 -3.16
C MET A 119 -23.46 -16.37 -1.80
N ALA A 120 -22.59 -16.39 -0.79
CA ALA A 120 -22.83 -15.78 0.52
C ALA A 120 -22.80 -14.24 0.50
N GLY A 121 -22.53 -13.62 -0.67
CA GLY A 121 -22.54 -12.18 -0.85
C GLY A 121 -21.21 -11.52 -0.48
N ALA A 122 -20.08 -12.21 -0.64
CA ALA A 122 -18.73 -11.65 -0.42
C ALA A 122 -18.49 -10.34 -1.20
N ASP A 123 -19.19 -10.12 -2.31
CA ASP A 123 -19.15 -8.86 -3.07
C ASP A 123 -19.56 -7.63 -2.24
N ARG A 124 -20.44 -7.81 -1.23
CA ARG A 124 -20.85 -6.74 -0.30
C ARG A 124 -19.74 -6.30 0.66
N LEU A 125 -18.71 -7.14 0.81
CA LEU A 125 -17.57 -6.90 1.69
C LEU A 125 -16.42 -6.15 0.99
N LYS A 126 -16.44 -6.07 -0.35
CA LYS A 126 -15.43 -5.37 -1.15
C LYS A 126 -15.18 -3.92 -0.72
N PRO A 127 -16.19 -3.09 -0.37
CA PRO A 127 -15.95 -1.73 0.11
C PRO A 127 -15.21 -1.66 1.46
N TYR A 128 -15.21 -2.75 2.22
CA TYR A 128 -14.65 -2.85 3.56
C TYR A 128 -13.37 -3.71 3.60
N SER A 129 -12.79 -4.05 2.43
CA SER A 129 -11.58 -4.88 2.33
C SER A 129 -10.43 -4.39 3.22
N ASP A 130 -10.35 -3.08 3.44
CA ASP A 130 -9.27 -2.43 4.19
C ASP A 130 -9.53 -2.47 5.71
N THR A 131 -10.77 -2.61 6.15
CA THR A 131 -11.14 -2.54 7.58
C THR A 131 -11.53 -3.89 8.15
N LEU A 132 -11.99 -4.83 7.32
CA LEU A 132 -12.35 -6.19 7.73
C LEU A 132 -11.21 -6.95 8.42
N PRO A 133 -9.95 -6.90 7.94
CA PRO A 133 -8.84 -7.54 8.63
C PRO A 133 -8.63 -6.97 10.03
N LEU A 134 -8.79 -5.65 10.20
CA LEU A 134 -8.70 -4.99 11.51
C LEU A 134 -9.86 -5.36 12.42
N VAL A 135 -11.06 -5.55 11.88
CA VAL A 135 -12.23 -6.02 12.64
C VAL A 135 -12.02 -7.45 13.13
N GLN A 136 -11.44 -8.32 12.30
CA GLN A 136 -11.12 -9.69 12.70
C GLN A 136 -10.09 -9.71 13.83
N LEU A 137 -8.97 -9.01 13.66
CA LEU A 137 -7.95 -8.89 14.71
C LEU A 137 -8.52 -8.24 15.98
N GLY A 138 -9.32 -7.18 15.83
CA GLY A 138 -9.96 -6.48 16.95
C GLY A 138 -10.86 -7.38 17.77
N LYS A 139 -11.62 -8.28 17.12
CA LYS A 139 -12.42 -9.31 17.81
C LYS A 139 -11.56 -10.31 18.57
N MET A 140 -10.43 -10.74 18.00
CA MET A 140 -9.53 -11.72 18.63
C MET A 140 -8.80 -11.15 19.86
N PHE A 141 -8.33 -9.91 19.76
CA PHE A 141 -7.50 -9.29 20.80
C PHE A 141 -8.26 -8.32 21.71
N GLY A 142 -9.58 -8.16 21.52
CA GLY A 142 -10.39 -7.22 22.29
C GLY A 142 -9.99 -5.75 22.07
N GLN A 143 -9.44 -5.42 20.89
CA GLN A 143 -8.96 -4.08 20.57
C GLN A 143 -9.88 -3.38 19.57
N TYR A 144 -9.94 -2.05 19.66
CA TYR A 144 -10.70 -1.25 18.71
C TYR A 144 -10.01 -1.28 17.32
N PRO A 145 -10.73 -1.64 16.23
CA PRO A 145 -10.11 -1.83 14.91
C PRO A 145 -9.35 -0.62 14.38
N PHE A 146 -9.79 0.60 14.69
CA PHE A 146 -9.12 1.82 14.21
C PHE A 146 -7.83 2.12 14.98
N ASP A 147 -7.68 1.60 16.21
CA ASP A 147 -6.40 1.70 16.93
C ASP A 147 -5.37 0.74 16.34
N LEU A 148 -5.82 -0.45 15.91
CA LEU A 148 -4.99 -1.38 15.12
C LEU A 148 -4.58 -0.76 13.78
N GLY A 149 -5.46 0.01 13.12
CA GLY A 149 -5.14 0.71 11.88
C GLY A 149 -4.01 1.74 11.99
N ARG A 150 -3.74 2.25 13.21
CA ARG A 150 -2.62 3.18 13.49
C ARG A 150 -1.29 2.47 13.74
N LYS A 151 -1.32 1.15 13.95
CA LYS A 151 -0.10 0.37 14.17
C LYS A 151 0.68 0.16 12.88
N PRO A 152 2.00 -0.09 12.96
CA PRO A 152 2.83 -0.40 11.81
C PRO A 152 2.23 -1.52 10.95
N TYR A 153 2.23 -1.32 9.64
CA TYR A 153 1.71 -2.27 8.67
C TYR A 153 2.36 -3.65 8.82
N GLY A 154 3.68 -3.70 9.04
CA GLY A 154 4.40 -4.96 9.21
C GLY A 154 3.90 -5.78 10.41
N GLU A 155 3.55 -5.12 11.51
CA GLU A 155 2.99 -5.78 12.71
C GLU A 155 1.60 -6.34 12.41
N ILE A 156 0.71 -5.52 11.83
CA ILE A 156 -0.66 -5.96 11.48
C ILE A 156 -0.62 -7.08 10.46
N PHE A 157 0.22 -6.97 9.42
CA PHE A 157 0.37 -8.00 8.40
C PHE A 157 0.88 -9.32 9.00
N SER A 158 1.87 -9.26 9.91
CA SER A 158 2.36 -10.44 10.61
C SER A 158 1.26 -11.12 11.44
N LEU A 159 0.45 -10.35 12.17
CA LEU A 159 -0.68 -10.89 12.93
C LEU A 159 -1.73 -11.55 12.04
N LEU A 160 -2.04 -10.95 10.87
CA LEU A 160 -2.95 -11.54 9.90
C LEU A 160 -2.41 -12.86 9.35
N ALA A 161 -1.12 -12.91 9.01
CA ALA A 161 -0.47 -14.12 8.52
C ALA A 161 -0.49 -15.24 9.58
N GLN A 162 -0.11 -14.92 10.83
CA GLN A 162 -0.14 -15.87 11.95
C GLN A 162 -1.55 -16.40 12.20
N THR A 163 -2.55 -15.51 12.24
CA THR A 163 -3.96 -15.87 12.43
C THR A 163 -4.44 -16.82 11.34
N LYS A 164 -4.07 -16.56 10.08
CA LYS A 164 -4.42 -17.43 8.97
C LYS A 164 -3.79 -18.81 9.13
N THR A 165 -2.48 -18.87 9.38
CA THR A 165 -1.77 -20.15 9.55
C THR A 165 -2.35 -20.96 10.72
N GLN A 166 -2.69 -20.29 11.82
CA GLN A 166 -3.38 -20.93 12.94
C GLN A 166 -4.72 -21.53 12.51
N ASN A 167 -5.57 -20.75 11.82
CA ASN A 167 -6.87 -21.22 11.34
C ASN A 167 -6.73 -22.40 10.36
N GLU A 168 -5.73 -22.38 9.49
CA GLU A 168 -5.43 -23.49 8.56
C GLU A 168 -5.09 -24.77 9.32
N VAL A 169 -4.20 -24.68 10.32
CA VAL A 169 -3.83 -25.82 11.19
C VAL A 169 -5.03 -26.34 11.99
N GLU A 170 -5.83 -25.46 12.58
CA GLU A 170 -7.03 -25.85 13.34
C GLU A 170 -8.06 -26.54 12.44
N ASN A 171 -8.27 -26.03 11.23
CA ASN A 171 -9.17 -26.64 10.25
C ASN A 171 -8.69 -28.05 9.85
N ASP A 172 -7.41 -28.21 9.57
CA ASP A 172 -6.85 -29.51 9.19
C ASP A 172 -6.86 -30.50 10.36
N TYR A 173 -6.59 -30.04 11.59
CA TYR A 173 -6.77 -30.84 12.79
C TYR A 173 -8.22 -31.31 12.96
N GLN A 174 -9.21 -30.44 12.78
CA GLN A 174 -10.62 -30.80 12.86
C GLN A 174 -11.05 -31.81 11.79
N LYS A 175 -10.49 -31.73 10.58
CA LYS A 175 -10.74 -32.72 9.52
C LYS A 175 -10.21 -34.10 9.92
N LEU A 176 -9.00 -34.14 10.50
CA LEU A 176 -8.38 -35.39 10.96
C LEU A 176 -9.09 -35.98 12.18
N ALA A 177 -9.54 -35.13 13.12
CA ALA A 177 -10.23 -35.58 14.33
C ALA A 177 -11.66 -36.11 14.09
N ARG A 178 -12.23 -35.86 12.90
CA ARG A 178 -13.56 -36.35 12.50
C ARG A 178 -13.49 -37.60 11.59
N GLN A 179 -12.29 -38.08 11.28
CA GLN A 179 -12.06 -39.39 10.65
C GLN A 179 -11.91 -40.47 11.72
#